data_AF-A0A839RMK5-F1
#
_entry.id   AF-A0A839RMK5-F1
#
_cell.length_a   1.000
_cell.length_b   1.000
_cell.length_c   1.000
_cell.angle_alpha   90.00
_cell.angle_beta   90.00
_cell.angle_gamma   90.00
#
_symmetry.space_group_name_H-M   'P 1'
#
loop_
_entity.id
_entity.type
_entity.pdbx_description
1 polymer ?
#
loop_
_entity_poly.entity_id
_entity_poly.type
_entity_poly.pdbx_seq_one_letter_code
_entity_poly.pdbx_strand_id
1 'polypeptide(L)'
;MARDPRGTTTQRKLGWRHQQQRKRLLAKHKDGEPCTECGQPMHRDPTRNPDQRALHADHTRARAHGGHLADRLLHATCNERRGDGTRNTSTEDITNDHSRNRHLWTRLDW
;
A
#
# COMPACT_ATOMS: atom_id res chain seq x y z
N MET A 1 -6.67 23.43 -28.55
CA MET A 1 -5.62 22.85 -27.68
C MET A 1 -6.31 21.91 -26.69
N ALA A 2 -6.41 20.61 -26.98
CA ALA A 2 -7.04 19.64 -26.10
C ALA A 2 -6.14 19.39 -24.88
N ARG A 3 -6.61 19.68 -23.66
CA ARG A 3 -5.92 19.34 -22.42
C ARG A 3 -5.99 17.82 -22.23
N ASP A 4 -4.82 17.19 -22.13
CA ASP A 4 -4.68 15.78 -21.76
C ASP A 4 -5.46 15.50 -20.45
N PRO A 5 -6.43 14.56 -20.43
CA PRO A 5 -7.23 14.27 -19.23
C PRO A 5 -6.41 13.63 -18.10
N ARG A 6 -5.13 13.33 -18.33
CA ARG A 6 -4.20 12.85 -17.31
C ARG A 6 -3.66 14.03 -16.54
N GLY A 7 -4.48 14.53 -15.61
CA GLY A 7 -4.09 15.63 -14.72
C GLY A 7 -2.69 15.41 -14.12
N THR A 8 -1.90 16.48 -14.11
CA THR A 8 -0.53 16.46 -13.58
C THR A 8 -0.52 15.98 -12.12
N THR A 9 0.61 15.51 -11.60
CA THR A 9 0.78 15.14 -10.17
C THR A 9 0.27 16.23 -9.21
N THR A 10 0.32 17.50 -9.64
CA THR A 10 -0.28 18.67 -8.99
C THR A 10 -1.82 18.59 -8.91
N GLN A 11 -2.50 18.16 -9.97
CA GLN A 11 -3.96 18.00 -10.04
C GLN A 11 -4.49 16.81 -9.22
N ARG A 12 -3.67 15.78 -8.98
CA ARG A 12 -4.05 14.58 -8.20
C ARG A 12 -3.91 14.74 -6.68
N LYS A 13 -3.54 15.92 -6.17
CA LYS A 13 -3.24 16.17 -4.73
C LYS A 13 -2.23 15.17 -4.12
N LEU A 14 -1.42 14.51 -4.95
CA LEU A 14 -0.25 13.73 -4.53
C LEU A 14 0.98 14.59 -4.77
N GLY A 15 1.03 15.72 -4.03
CA GLY A 15 2.10 16.71 -4.19
C GLY A 15 3.47 16.11 -3.88
N TRP A 16 4.50 16.77 -4.39
CA TRP A 16 5.93 16.49 -4.14
C TRP A 16 6.25 16.12 -2.68
N ARG A 17 5.56 16.76 -1.72
CA ARG A 17 5.67 16.46 -0.28
C ARG A 17 5.35 15.00 0.07
N HIS A 18 4.32 14.41 -0.53
CA HIS A 18 3.95 13.00 -0.28
C HIS A 18 5.01 12.04 -0.83
N GLN A 19 5.56 12.34 -2.01
CA GLN A 19 6.64 11.54 -2.57
C GLN A 19 7.90 11.61 -1.70
N GLN A 20 8.24 12.81 -1.21
CA GLN A 20 9.37 12.99 -0.30
C GLN A 20 9.14 12.27 1.04
N GLN A 21 7.92 12.30 1.56
CA GLN A 21 7.57 11.59 2.78
C GLN A 21 7.66 10.07 2.61
N ARG A 22 7.15 9.54 1.49
CA ARG A 22 7.31 8.11 1.16
C ARG A 22 8.78 7.70 1.10
N LYS A 23 9.63 8.50 0.46
CA LYS A 23 11.09 8.25 0.42
C LYS A 23 11.68 8.21 1.83
N ARG A 24 11.30 9.14 2.71
CA ARG A 24 11.76 9.16 4.12
C ARG A 24 11.30 7.92 4.89
N LEU A 25 10.06 7.49 4.70
CA LEU A 25 9.53 6.28 5.33
C LEU A 25 10.26 5.03 4.83
N LEU A 26 10.48 4.90 3.52
CA LEU A 26 11.25 3.79 2.94
C LEU A 26 12.70 3.76 3.42
N ALA A 27 13.33 4.92 3.61
CA ALA A 27 14.68 5.00 4.15
C ALA A 27 14.75 4.47 5.59
N LYS A 28 13.70 4.69 6.40
CA LYS A 28 13.62 4.20 7.79
C LYS A 28 13.16 2.75 7.91
N HIS A 29 12.36 2.28 6.96
CA HIS A 29 11.79 0.93 6.91
C HIS A 29 12.87 -0.14 7.05
N LYS A 30 12.57 -1.23 7.75
CA LYS A 30 13.42 -2.43 7.74
C LYS A 30 12.67 -3.55 7.03
N ASP A 31 13.34 -4.18 6.07
CA ASP A 31 12.73 -5.29 5.32
C ASP A 31 12.34 -6.42 6.29
N GLY A 32 11.09 -6.87 6.18
CA GLY A 32 10.49 -7.84 7.10
C GLY A 32 9.65 -7.22 8.22
N GLU A 33 9.67 -5.89 8.41
CA GLU A 33 8.74 -5.23 9.35
C GLU A 33 7.28 -5.55 8.99
N PRO A 34 6.43 -5.87 9.98
CA PRO A 34 5.06 -6.27 9.73
C PRO A 34 4.21 -5.09 9.25
N CYS A 35 3.38 -5.33 8.24
CA CYS A 35 2.36 -4.39 7.81
C CYS A 35 1.34 -4.19 8.94
N THR A 36 1.08 -2.94 9.33
CA THR A 36 0.16 -2.65 10.45
C THR A 36 -1.29 -3.02 10.18
N GLU A 37 -1.68 -3.27 8.92
CA GLU A 37 -3.04 -3.70 8.57
C GLU A 37 -3.18 -5.22 8.45
N CYS A 38 -2.17 -5.92 7.93
CA CYS A 38 -2.29 -7.37 7.66
C CYS A 38 -1.32 -8.26 8.46
N GLY A 39 -0.35 -7.68 9.16
CA GLY A 39 0.68 -8.40 9.90
C GLY A 39 1.76 -9.08 9.03
N GLN A 40 1.61 -9.13 7.70
CA GLN A 40 2.59 -9.77 6.81
C GLN A 40 3.87 -8.92 6.66
N PRO A 41 5.02 -9.55 6.38
CA PRO A 41 6.27 -8.83 6.20
C PRO A 41 6.21 -7.87 5.01
N MET A 42 6.75 -6.66 5.20
CA MET A 42 6.89 -5.65 4.17
C MET A 42 8.33 -5.55 3.69
N HIS A 43 8.52 -5.54 2.37
CA HIS A 43 9.80 -5.42 1.71
C HIS A 43 9.81 -4.22 0.77
N ARG A 44 10.97 -3.54 0.68
CA ARG A 44 11.20 -2.47 -0.29
C ARG A 44 11.16 -2.99 -1.72
N ASP A 45 11.69 -4.19 -1.92
CA ASP A 45 11.58 -4.93 -3.18
C ASP A 45 10.11 -5.36 -3.39
N PRO A 46 9.44 -4.85 -4.43
CA PRO A 46 8.05 -5.20 -4.74
C PRO A 46 7.84 -6.70 -4.89
N THR A 47 8.79 -7.41 -5.49
CA THR A 47 8.64 -8.83 -5.84
C THR A 47 8.58 -9.75 -4.62
N ARG A 48 9.08 -9.26 -3.48
CA ARG A 48 9.09 -9.97 -2.20
C ARG A 48 7.84 -9.72 -1.37
N ASN A 49 7.00 -8.77 -1.78
CA ASN A 49 5.74 -8.52 -1.12
C ASN A 49 4.66 -9.52 -1.56
N PRO A 50 3.72 -9.90 -0.68
CA PRO A 50 2.63 -10.81 -1.02
C PRO A 50 1.74 -10.33 -2.17
N ASP A 51 1.61 -9.02 -2.35
CA ASP A 51 0.87 -8.39 -3.45
C ASP A 51 1.75 -8.08 -4.67
N GLN A 52 3.04 -8.43 -4.63
CA GLN A 52 4.05 -8.16 -5.65
C GLN A 52 4.16 -6.67 -6.06
N ARG A 53 3.79 -5.76 -5.16
CA ARG A 53 3.74 -4.32 -5.40
C ARG A 53 4.63 -3.56 -4.43
N ALA A 54 5.01 -2.35 -4.83
CA ALA A 54 5.82 -1.48 -3.98
C ALA A 54 5.00 -1.01 -2.77
N LEU A 55 5.66 -0.74 -1.64
CA LEU A 55 4.98 -0.20 -0.46
C LEU A 55 4.42 1.20 -0.70
N HIS A 56 3.23 1.47 -0.15
CA HIS A 56 2.52 2.74 -0.22
C HIS A 56 2.63 3.50 1.11
N ALA A 57 2.73 4.83 1.03
CA ALA A 57 2.75 5.70 2.19
C ALA A 57 1.32 6.11 2.57
N ASP A 58 0.82 5.52 3.65
CA ASP A 58 -0.52 5.71 4.18
C ASP A 58 -0.55 6.77 5.29
N HIS A 59 -1.74 7.31 5.57
CA HIS A 59 -1.97 8.27 6.65
C HIS A 59 -2.84 7.61 7.72
N THR A 60 -2.33 7.37 8.94
CA THR A 60 -3.13 6.82 10.06
C THR A 60 -4.44 7.59 10.23
N ARG A 61 -4.41 8.92 10.11
CA ARG A 61 -5.63 9.72 9.91
C ARG A 61 -5.81 9.96 8.42
N ALA A 62 -6.90 9.50 7.83
CA ALA A 62 -7.12 9.73 6.41
C ALA A 62 -7.22 11.23 6.09
N ARG A 63 -6.87 11.59 4.86
CA ARG A 63 -6.92 12.98 4.37
C ARG A 63 -8.31 13.58 4.47
N ALA A 64 -9.35 12.78 4.23
CA ALA A 64 -10.75 13.19 4.37
C ALA A 64 -11.09 13.68 5.79
N HIS A 65 -10.37 13.18 6.80
CA HIS A 65 -10.56 13.55 8.20
C HIS A 65 -9.51 14.55 8.71
N GLY A 66 -8.68 15.14 7.86
CA GLY A 66 -7.68 16.14 8.26
C GLY A 66 -6.27 15.61 8.53
N GLY A 67 -5.96 14.37 8.13
CA GLY A 67 -4.58 13.89 8.14
C GLY A 67 -3.77 14.44 6.97
N HIS A 68 -2.63 15.07 7.24
CA HIS A 68 -1.82 15.73 6.21
C HIS A 68 -0.44 15.10 6.00
N LEU A 69 -0.03 14.20 6.91
CA LEU A 69 1.27 13.54 6.86
C LEU A 69 1.07 12.03 6.77
N ALA A 70 1.70 11.42 5.77
CA ALA A 70 1.83 9.97 5.73
C ALA A 70 2.88 9.54 6.76
N ASP A 71 2.49 8.65 7.66
CA ASP A 71 3.25 8.28 8.86
C ASP A 71 3.62 6.79 8.89
N ARG A 72 3.05 5.97 8.00
CA ARG A 72 3.33 4.54 7.91
C ARG A 72 3.39 4.02 6.48
N LEU A 73 4.02 2.86 6.32
CA LEU A 73 4.03 2.08 5.09
C LEU A 73 3.02 0.94 5.18
N LEU A 74 2.38 0.64 4.06
CA LEU A 74 1.48 -0.50 3.88
C LEU A 74 1.74 -1.17 2.53
N HIS A 75 1.34 -2.43 2.40
CA HIS A 75 1.14 -3.06 1.09
C HIS A 75 0.11 -2.27 0.27
N ALA A 76 0.20 -2.36 -1.05
CA ALA A 76 -0.64 -1.57 -1.93
C ALA A 76 -2.11 -1.98 -1.80
N THR A 77 -2.38 -3.29 -1.73
CA THR A 77 -3.73 -3.84 -1.52
C THR A 77 -4.32 -3.41 -0.17
N CYS A 78 -3.52 -3.43 0.91
CA CYS A 78 -3.94 -2.97 2.23
C CYS A 78 -4.30 -1.47 2.22
N ASN A 79 -3.46 -0.65 1.60
CA ASN A 79 -3.71 0.78 1.46
C ASN A 79 -4.98 1.08 0.63
N GLU A 80 -5.22 0.33 -0.45
CA GLU A 80 -6.42 0.48 -1.29
C GLU A 80 -7.69 0.06 -0.58
N ARG A 81 -7.66 -1.08 0.13
CA ARG A 81 -8.78 -1.60 0.93
C ARG A 81 -9.23 -0.59 1.97
N ARG A 82 -8.27 -0.03 2.71
CA ARG A 82 -8.53 0.93 3.80
C ARG A 82 -9.28 2.17 3.32
N GLY A 83 -9.00 2.66 2.11
CA GLY A 83 -9.70 3.81 1.55
C GLY A 83 -9.52 5.08 2.40
N ASP A 84 -10.61 5.59 2.98
CA ASP A 84 -10.63 6.74 3.89
C ASP A 84 -10.50 6.35 5.39
N GLY A 85 -10.19 5.09 5.68
CA GLY A 85 -10.01 4.59 7.04
C GLY A 85 -11.32 4.24 7.77
N THR A 86 -12.46 4.29 7.08
CA THR A 86 -13.77 3.89 7.65
C THR A 86 -14.10 2.41 7.46
N ARG A 87 -13.31 1.68 6.65
CA ARG A 87 -13.52 0.26 6.40
C ARG A 87 -12.80 -0.57 7.45
N ASN A 88 -13.56 -1.34 8.23
CA ASN A 88 -13.01 -2.32 9.16
C ASN A 88 -12.42 -3.49 8.36
N THR A 89 -11.09 -3.60 8.34
CA THR A 89 -10.37 -4.73 7.75
C THR A 89 -10.21 -5.81 8.81
N SER A 90 -11.15 -6.76 8.86
CA SER A 90 -10.98 -7.96 9.69
C SER A 90 -9.82 -8.78 9.14
N THR A 91 -9.00 -9.37 10.02
CA THR A 91 -7.86 -10.22 9.65
C THR A 91 -8.29 -11.40 8.75
N GLU A 92 -9.55 -11.81 8.86
CA GLU A 92 -10.21 -12.86 8.06
C GLU A 92 -10.39 -12.48 6.57
N ASP A 93 -10.55 -11.19 6.24
CA ASP A 93 -10.72 -10.74 4.85
C ASP A 93 -9.41 -10.73 4.05
N ILE A 94 -8.28 -10.85 4.74
CA ILE A 94 -6.94 -10.83 4.13
C ILE A 94 -6.54 -12.24 3.70
N THR A 95 -6.80 -13.25 4.54
CA THR A 95 -6.51 -14.65 4.22
C THR A 95 -7.35 -15.16 3.04
N ASN A 96 -8.56 -14.64 2.86
CA ASN A 96 -9.45 -15.03 1.76
C ASN A 96 -9.16 -14.35 0.40
N ASP A 97 -8.29 -13.35 0.35
CA ASP A 97 -7.83 -12.75 -0.92
C ASP A 97 -6.62 -13.48 -1.48
N HIS A 98 -5.71 -13.91 -0.60
CA HIS A 98 -4.58 -14.75 -0.98
C HIS A 98 -5.02 -16.14 -1.49
N SER A 99 -6.22 -16.63 -1.11
CA SER A 99 -6.76 -17.90 -1.61
C SER A 99 -7.40 -17.79 -3.00
N ARG A 100 -7.81 -16.59 -3.46
CA ARG A 100 -8.35 -16.38 -4.82
C ARG A 100 -7.30 -16.38 -5.92
N ASN A 101 -6.01 -16.31 -5.56
CA ASN A 101 -4.89 -16.42 -6.50
C ASN A 101 -3.96 -17.61 -6.19
N ARG A 102 -4.53 -18.68 -5.60
CA ARG A 102 -3.79 -19.90 -5.26
C ARG A 102 -3.61 -20.87 -6.43
N HIS A 103 -4.03 -20.49 -7.65
CA HIS A 103 -3.99 -21.37 -8.83
C HIS A 103 -2.63 -21.38 -9.56
N LEU A 104 -1.63 -20.66 -9.04
CA LEU A 104 -0.27 -20.60 -9.61
C LEU A 104 0.82 -21.22 -8.70
N TRP A 105 0.45 -21.85 -7.58
CA TRP A 105 1.42 -22.32 -6.57
C TRP A 105 1.27 -23.79 -6.16
N THR A 106 0.76 -24.64 -7.06
CA THR A 106 0.93 -26.10 -6.94
C THR A 106 1.14 -26.74 -8.31
N ARG A 107 2.41 -26.87 -8.69
CA ARG A 107 3.00 -28.06 -9.34
C ARG A 107 4.52 -27.90 -9.44
N LEU A 108 5.18 -28.18 -8.33
CA LEU A 108 6.47 -28.85 -8.35
C LEU A 108 6.23 -30.16 -7.61
N ASP A 109 5.78 -31.16 -8.37
CA ASP A 109 5.92 -32.56 -8.02
C ASP A 109 6.79 -33.14 -9.15
N TRP A 110 8.04 -33.48 -8.77
CA TRP A 110 9.06 -34.31 -9.45
C TRP A 110 9.38 -34.07 -10.94
#